data_AF-A0A6N9VDW0-F1
#
_entry.id   AF-A0A6N9VDW0-F1
#
_cell.length_a   1.000
_cell.length_b   1.000
_cell.length_c   1.000
_cell.angle_alpha   90.00
_cell.angle_beta   90.00
_cell.angle_gamma   90.00
#
_symmetry.space_group_name_H-M   'P 1'
#
loop_
_entity.id
_entity.type
_entity.pdbx_description
1 polymer ?
#
loop_
_entity_poly.entity_id
_entity_poly.type
_entity_poly.pdbx_seq_one_letter_code
_entity_poly.pdbx_strand_id
1 'polypeptide(L)'
;VAQYYNLLRLGREGYRAVLDSCGRTARALAEKVAALGPFTLLYDGQGALPAVSWTLTDPEGAGFTLYDLTELLRLRGWQVPAYPL
;
A
#
# COMPACT_ATOMS: atom_id res chain seq x y z
N VAL A 1 1.62 -24.53 -15.40
CA VAL A 1 2.29 -23.99 -16.60
C VAL A 1 2.73 -22.52 -16.42
N ALA A 2 1.89 -21.60 -15.92
CA ALA A 2 2.23 -20.18 -15.82
C ALA A 2 3.49 -19.84 -14.97
N GLN A 3 3.69 -20.49 -13.82
CA GLN A 3 4.87 -20.23 -12.98
C GLN A 3 6.18 -20.54 -13.69
N TYR A 4 6.25 -21.68 -14.38
CA TYR A 4 7.45 -22.09 -15.13
C TYR A 4 7.74 -21.13 -16.29
N TYR A 5 6.70 -20.66 -16.98
CA TYR A 5 6.84 -19.61 -17.98
C TYR A 5 7.45 -18.33 -17.40
N ASN A 6 6.97 -17.84 -16.25
CA ASN A 6 7.51 -16.62 -15.64
C ASN A 6 8.98 -16.74 -15.26
N LEU A 7 9.40 -17.91 -14.73
CA LEU A 7 10.80 -18.18 -14.41
C LEU A 7 11.71 -18.05 -15.64
N LEU A 8 11.29 -18.61 -16.77
CA LEU A 8 12.06 -18.54 -18.03
C LEU A 8 11.97 -17.17 -18.70
N ARG A 9 10.79 -16.54 -18.69
CA ARG A 9 10.51 -15.27 -19.38
C ARG A 9 11.18 -14.08 -18.71
N LEU A 10 11.13 -14.04 -17.38
CA LEU A 10 11.65 -12.92 -16.58
C LEU A 10 13.08 -13.18 -16.14
N GLY A 11 13.40 -14.42 -15.74
CA GLY A 11 14.66 -14.72 -15.06
C GLY A 11 14.85 -13.88 -13.79
N ARG A 12 16.05 -13.93 -13.20
CA ARG A 12 16.33 -13.18 -11.97
C ARG A 12 16.19 -11.67 -12.15
N GLU A 13 16.65 -11.14 -13.28
CA GLU A 13 16.66 -9.70 -13.56
C GLU A 13 15.25 -9.16 -13.82
N GLY A 14 14.41 -9.88 -14.56
CA GLY A 14 13.02 -9.47 -14.78
C GLY A 14 12.21 -9.48 -13.47
N TYR A 15 12.39 -10.50 -12.62
CA TYR A 15 11.77 -10.50 -11.29
C TYR A 15 12.25 -9.32 -10.43
N ARG A 16 13.56 -9.03 -10.45
CA ARG A 16 14.11 -7.85 -9.75
C ARG A 16 13.47 -6.56 -10.25
N ALA A 17 13.43 -6.35 -11.57
CA ALA A 17 12.85 -5.14 -12.15
C ALA A 17 11.37 -4.93 -11.77
N VAL A 18 10.58 -6.02 -11.77
CA VAL A 18 9.17 -5.97 -11.34
C VAL A 18 9.06 -5.60 -9.86
N LEU A 19 9.80 -6.29 -8.99
CA LEU A 19 9.75 -6.04 -7.55
C LEU A 19 10.27 -4.64 -7.18
N ASP A 20 11.33 -4.17 -7.83
CA ASP A 20 11.85 -2.82 -7.65
C ASP A 20 10.83 -1.75 -8.07
N SER A 21 10.08 -2.01 -9.16
CA SER A 21 8.99 -1.14 -9.58
C SER A 21 7.87 -1.09 -8.54
N CYS A 22 7.44 -2.25 -8.03
CA CYS A 22 6.44 -2.32 -6.95
C CYS A 22 6.91 -1.57 -5.70
N GLY A 23 8.18 -1.77 -5.29
CA GLY A 23 8.76 -1.12 -4.12
C GLY A 23 8.91 0.40 -4.28
N ARG A 24 9.18 0.92 -5.50
CA ARG A 24 9.16 2.36 -5.76
C ARG A 24 7.75 2.95 -5.64
N THR A 25 6.75 2.25 -6.18
CA THR A 25 5.35 2.68 -6.07
C THR A 25 4.87 2.70 -4.63
N ALA A 26 5.19 1.67 -3.83
CA ALA A 26 4.84 1.61 -2.42
C ALA A 26 5.43 2.79 -1.63
N ARG A 27 6.72 3.08 -1.80
CA ARG A 27 7.38 4.23 -1.16
C ARG A 27 6.76 5.57 -1.57
N ALA A 28 6.52 5.76 -2.86
CA ALA A 28 5.87 6.98 -3.35
C ALA A 28 4.44 7.16 -2.80
N LEU A 29 3.71 6.05 -2.59
CA LEU A 29 2.40 6.09 -1.94
C LEU A 29 2.52 6.44 -0.45
N ALA A 30 3.48 5.84 0.26
CA ALA A 30 3.73 6.11 1.67
C ALA A 30 4.03 7.60 1.91
N GLU A 31 4.92 8.19 1.12
CA GLU A 31 5.24 9.62 1.18
C GLU A 31 4.00 10.51 0.99
N LYS A 32 3.14 10.15 0.02
CA LYS A 32 1.90 10.89 -0.24
C LYS A 32 0.90 10.74 0.90
N VAL A 33 0.74 9.54 1.45
CA VAL A 33 -0.16 9.29 2.59
C VAL A 33 0.29 10.06 3.82
N ALA A 34 1.60 10.05 4.13
CA ALA A 34 2.16 10.84 5.21
C ALA A 34 1.93 12.35 5.03
N ALA A 35 1.98 12.84 3.78
CA ALA A 35 1.75 14.24 3.47
C ALA A 35 0.27 14.67 3.53
N LEU A 36 -0.69 13.74 3.56
CA LEU A 36 -2.13 14.08 3.62
C LEU A 36 -2.57 14.62 4.99
N GLY A 37 -1.80 14.35 6.06
CA GLY A 37 -2.00 14.98 7.37
C GLY A 37 -2.56 14.06 8.46
N PRO A 38 -3.80 13.56 8.38
CA PRO A 38 -4.44 12.86 9.50
C PRO A 38 -3.94 11.42 9.67
N PHE A 39 -2.86 11.03 9.01
CA PHE A 39 -2.37 9.66 8.96
C PHE A 39 -0.98 9.51 9.55
N THR A 40 -0.81 8.49 10.39
CA THR A 40 0.48 8.00 10.86
C THR A 40 0.79 6.70 10.13
N LEU A 41 1.94 6.62 9.45
CA LEU A 41 2.39 5.39 8.81
C LEU A 41 2.76 4.35 9.87
N LEU A 42 2.23 3.13 9.73
CA LEU A 42 2.64 1.95 10.49
C LEU A 42 3.73 1.17 9.73
N TYR A 43 3.67 1.21 8.40
CA TYR A 43 4.64 0.61 7.50
C TYR A 43 4.75 1.41 6.20
N ASP A 44 5.98 1.72 5.79
CA ASP A 44 6.30 2.63 4.68
C ASP A 44 6.65 1.90 3.36
N GLY A 45 6.58 0.58 3.34
CA GLY A 45 6.92 -0.24 2.18
C GLY A 45 8.40 -0.57 2.02
N GLN A 46 9.22 -0.35 3.06
CA GLN A 46 10.65 -0.68 3.06
C GLN A 46 10.98 -1.92 3.91
N GLY A 47 12.00 -2.67 3.53
CA GLY A 47 12.52 -3.81 4.31
C GLY A 47 11.74 -5.13 4.22
N ALA A 48 10.54 -5.14 3.62
CA ALA A 48 9.77 -6.37 3.41
C ALA A 48 8.92 -6.29 2.13
N LEU A 49 7.60 -6.15 2.26
CA LEU A 49 6.66 -6.20 1.15
C LEU A 49 6.44 -4.81 0.54
N PRO A 50 6.15 -4.70 -0.77
CA PRO A 50 5.78 -3.44 -1.40
C PRO A 50 4.32 -3.07 -1.03
N ALA A 51 4.09 -2.77 0.25
CA ALA A 51 2.79 -2.43 0.81
C ALA A 51 2.93 -1.23 1.75
N VAL A 52 1.85 -0.50 1.97
CA VAL A 52 1.81 0.63 2.91
C VAL A 52 0.67 0.38 3.88
N SER A 53 0.92 0.58 5.17
CA SER A 53 -0.13 0.56 6.18
C SER A 53 -0.05 1.83 7.02
N TRP A 54 -1.21 2.33 7.40
CA TRP A 54 -1.34 3.58 8.15
C TRP A 54 -2.53 3.49 9.10
N THR A 55 -2.51 4.37 10.09
CA THR A 55 -3.62 4.61 11.01
C THR A 55 -3.94 6.10 11.05
N LEU A 56 -5.07 6.46 11.65
CA LEU A 56 -5.36 7.85 11.98
C LEU A 56 -4.45 8.31 13.12
N THR A 57 -3.84 9.48 12.98
CA THR A 57 -2.99 10.07 14.02
C THR A 57 -3.78 10.40 15.28
N ASP A 58 -5.01 10.90 15.11
CA ASP A 58 -5.97 11.17 16.18
C ASP A 58 -7.35 10.61 15.78
N PRO A 59 -7.65 9.35 16.12
CA PRO A 59 -8.92 8.72 15.75
C PRO A 59 -10.16 9.41 16.36
N GLU A 60 -10.03 9.99 17.56
CA GLU A 60 -11.15 10.64 18.26
C GLU A 60 -11.45 12.02 17.65
N GLY A 61 -10.42 12.76 17.24
CA GLY A 61 -10.54 14.09 16.63
C GLY A 61 -10.71 14.11 15.10
N ALA A 62 -10.50 12.99 14.40
CA ALA A 62 -10.54 12.93 12.93
C ALA A 62 -11.94 13.18 12.33
N GLY A 63 -13.01 12.89 13.08
CA GLY A 63 -14.40 13.01 12.60
C GLY A 63 -14.83 11.95 11.59
N PHE A 64 -13.98 10.96 11.32
CA PHE A 64 -14.26 9.77 10.52
C PHE A 64 -13.37 8.60 10.96
N THR A 65 -13.75 7.39 10.60
CA THR A 65 -12.97 6.17 10.82
C THR A 65 -12.32 5.68 9.54
N LEU A 66 -11.32 4.80 9.63
CA LEU A 66 -10.73 4.15 8.45
C LEU A 66 -11.75 3.31 7.66
N TYR A 67 -12.80 2.80 8.32
CA TYR A 67 -13.89 2.11 7.64
C TYR A 67 -14.70 3.06 6.74
N ASP A 68 -14.97 4.28 7.20
CA ASP A 68 -15.65 5.31 6.39
C ASP A 68 -14.81 5.68 5.16
N LEU A 69 -13.49 5.82 5.35
CA LEU A 69 -12.55 6.05 4.26
C LEU A 69 -12.56 4.89 3.24
N THR A 70 -12.53 3.64 3.71
CA THR A 70 -12.60 2.45 2.85
C THR A 70 -13.87 2.45 1.98
N GLU A 71 -15.03 2.80 2.54
CA GLU A 71 -16.27 2.86 1.78
C GLU A 71 -16.26 3.99 0.73
N LEU A 72 -15.72 5.17 1.06
CA LEU A 72 -15.56 6.24 0.07
C LEU A 72 -14.58 5.89 -1.07
N LEU A 73 -13.51 5.15 -0.75
CA LEU A 73 -12.59 4.62 -1.76
C LEU A 73 -13.27 3.59 -2.67
N ARG A 74 -14.14 2.74 -2.11
CA ARG A 74 -14.93 1.76 -2.86
C ARG A 74 -15.85 2.41 -3.89
N LEU A 75 -16.48 3.54 -3.54
CA LEU A 75 -17.29 4.32 -4.50
C LEU A 75 -16.49 4.83 -5.70
N ARG A 76 -15.17 4.94 -5.57
CA ARG A 76 -14.23 5.31 -6.65
C ARG A 76 -13.55 4.10 -7.31
N GLY A 77 -14.01 2.87 -7.02
CA GLY A 77 -13.47 1.63 -7.57
C GLY A 77 -12.24 1.08 -6.83
N TRP A 78 -11.83 1.69 -5.72
CA TRP A 78 -10.66 1.25 -4.95
C TRP A 78 -11.06 0.36 -3.78
N GLN A 79 -10.38 -0.78 -3.64
CA GLN A 79 -10.55 -1.68 -2.50
C GLN A 79 -9.32 -1.56 -1.59
N VAL A 80 -9.47 -0.83 -0.48
CA VAL A 80 -8.42 -0.63 0.54
C VAL A 80 -8.96 -1.10 1.87
N PRO A 81 -8.51 -2.25 2.41
CA PRO A 81 -9.09 -2.82 3.62
C PRO A 81 -8.66 -2.06 4.89
N ALA A 82 -9.56 -2.00 5.86
CA ALA A 82 -9.30 -1.50 7.21
C ALA A 82 -9.55 -2.62 8.23
N TYR A 83 -8.72 -2.70 9.26
CA TYR A 83 -8.77 -3.72 10.31
C TYR A 83 -8.55 -3.06 11.68
N PRO A 84 -9.09 -3.62 12.77
CA PRO A 84 -8.71 -3.18 14.11
C PRO A 84 -7.21 -3.46 14.33
N LEU A 85 -6.54 -2.56 15.04
CA LEU A 85 -5.14 -2.72 15.46
C LEU A 85 -5.02 -3.66 16.67
#